data_AF-A0A921HSC2-F1
#
_entry.id   AF-A0A921HSC2-F1
#
_cell.length_a   1.000
_cell.length_b   1.000
_cell.length_c   1.000
_cell.angle_alpha   90.00
_cell.angle_beta   90.00
_cell.angle_gamma   90.00
#
_symmetry.space_group_name_H-M   'P 1'
#
loop_
_entity.id
_entity.type
_entity.pdbx_description
1 polymer ?
#
loop_
_entity_poly.entity_id
_entity_poly.type
_entity_poly.pdbx_seq_one_letter_code
_entity_poly.pdbx_strand_id
1 'polypeptide(L)' 'MYENTPKNLPTGGNQIIFTIAVDPNLREHSISGKLLKAMEDNTREAQRESISLTSLEKNLPFYKNR' A
#
# COMPACT_ATOMS: atom_id res chain seq x y z
N MET A 1 -7.05 -13.21 20.27
CA MET A 1 -7.02 -11.75 20.04
C MET A 1 -6.05 -11.20 21.07
N TYR A 2 -4.99 -10.50 20.67
CA TYR A 2 -3.97 -10.05 21.63
C TYR A 2 -4.54 -8.93 22.50
N GLU A 3 -4.62 -9.16 23.81
CA GLU A 3 -5.21 -8.21 24.77
C GLU A 3 -4.48 -6.86 24.80
N ASN A 4 -3.20 -6.85 24.39
CA ASN A 4 -2.35 -5.66 24.39
C ASN A 4 -1.86 -5.31 22.97
N THR A 5 -2.77 -5.26 21.99
CA THR A 5 -2.39 -4.78 20.65
C THR A 5 -2.25 -3.25 20.68
N PRO A 6 -1.06 -2.69 20.40
CA PRO A 6 -0.91 -1.25 20.32
C PRO A 6 -1.74 -0.70 19.17
N LYS A 7 -2.51 0.35 19.43
CA LYS A 7 -3.30 1.05 18.41
C LYS A 7 -2.39 1.97 17.62
N ASN A 8 -2.43 1.87 16.29
CA ASN A 8 -1.80 2.81 15.36
C ASN A 8 -0.37 3.22 15.76
N LEU A 9 0.52 2.23 15.85
CA LEU A 9 1.93 2.46 16.14
C LEU A 9 2.47 3.59 15.24
N PRO A 10 3.12 4.62 15.81
CA PRO A 10 3.65 5.74 15.02
C PRO A 10 4.79 5.29 14.09
N THR A 11 5.61 4.34 14.54
CA THR A 11 6.68 3.71 13.76
C THR A 11 6.70 2.19 13.95
N GLY A 12 7.41 1.44 13.09
CA GLY A 12 7.53 -0.01 13.19
C GLY A 12 6.29 -0.78 12.76
N GLY A 13 6.26 -2.10 12.94
CA GLY A 13 5.09 -2.93 12.61
C GLY A 13 4.81 -3.01 11.11
N ASN A 14 3.56 -3.28 10.73
CA ASN A 14 3.22 -3.68 9.36
C ASN A 14 2.06 -2.81 8.81
N GLN A 15 2.09 -2.53 7.51
CA GLN A 15 1.05 -1.78 6.81
C GLN A 15 0.25 -2.70 5.89
N ILE A 16 -1.07 -2.55 5.89
CA ILE A 16 -1.96 -3.21 4.94
C ILE A 16 -2.69 -2.12 4.15
N ILE A 17 -2.70 -2.23 2.82
CA ILE A 17 -3.56 -1.41 1.95
C ILE A 17 -4.87 -2.17 1.76
N PHE A 18 -5.96 -1.65 2.32
CA PHE A 18 -7.28 -2.24 2.14
C PHE A 18 -7.85 -2.01 0.73
N THR A 19 -7.73 -0.78 0.24
CA THR A 19 -8.27 -0.37 -1.06
C THR A 19 -7.37 0.66 -1.71
N ILE A 20 -7.16 0.50 -3.02
CA ILE A 20 -6.62 1.55 -3.88
C ILE A 20 -7.49 1.65 -5.13
N ALA A 21 -7.85 2.87 -5.51
CA ALA A 21 -8.67 3.15 -6.68
C ALA A 21 -8.20 4.45 -7.33
N VAL A 22 -8.32 4.49 -8.65
CA VAL A 22 -8.05 5.68 -9.46
C VAL A 22 -9.23 5.86 -10.41
N ASP A 23 -9.63 7.11 -10.60
CA ASP A 23 -10.65 7.46 -11.58
C ASP A 23 -10.32 6.84 -12.95
N PRO A 24 -11.26 6.15 -13.62
CA PRO A 24 -11.03 5.56 -14.94
C PRO A 24 -10.47 6.53 -15.97
N ASN A 25 -10.88 7.81 -15.92
CA ASN A 25 -10.44 8.85 -16.85
C ASN A 25 -8.99 9.29 -16.60
N LEU A 26 -8.41 8.90 -15.45
CA LEU A 26 -7.05 9.29 -15.05
C LEU A 26 -6.05 8.13 -15.08
N ARG A 27 -6.43 6.97 -15.62
CA ARG A 27 -5.58 5.76 -15.62
C ARG A 27 -4.28 5.94 -16.41
N GLU A 28 -4.32 6.64 -17.53
CA GLU A 28 -3.17 6.89 -18.40
C GLU A 28 -2.16 7.91 -17.82
N HIS A 29 -2.48 8.57 -16.70
CA HIS A 29 -1.66 9.64 -16.12
C HIS A 29 -0.66 9.14 -15.06
N SER A 30 -0.39 7.84 -15.04
CA SER A 30 0.51 7.18 -14.06
C SER A 30 0.11 7.41 -12.59
N ILE A 31 -1.14 7.80 -12.31
CA ILE A 31 -1.59 8.15 -10.96
C ILE A 31 -1.52 6.95 -10.03
N SER A 32 -1.93 5.76 -10.49
CA SER A 32 -1.85 4.53 -9.70
C SER A 32 -0.41 4.24 -9.24
N GLY A 33 0.55 4.47 -10.12
CA GLY A 33 1.97 4.35 -9.79
C GLY A 33 2.37 5.37 -8.72
N LYS A 34 2.05 6.65 -8.92
CA LYS A 34 2.39 7.72 -7.96
C LYS A 34 1.79 7.46 -6.58
N LEU A 35 0.53 7.03 -6.51
CA LEU A 35 -0.13 6.69 -5.25
C LEU A 35 0.57 5.55 -4.52
N LEU A 36 0.87 4.45 -5.21
CA LEU A 36 1.60 3.34 -4.60
C LEU A 36 2.99 3.76 -4.11
N LYS A 37 3.72 4.58 -4.87
CA LYS A 37 5.04 5.07 -4.48
C LYS A 37 4.96 5.93 -3.21
N ALA A 38 3.98 6.82 -3.13
CA ALA A 38 3.74 7.61 -1.93
C ALA A 38 3.42 6.72 -0.71
N MET A 39 2.66 5.63 -0.90
CA MET A 39 2.39 4.67 0.17
C MET A 39 3.65 3.94 0.64
N GLU A 40 4.51 3.52 -0.30
CA GLU A 40 5.82 2.91 0.03
C GLU A 40 6.74 3.89 0.77
N ASP A 41 6.77 5.16 0.37
CA ASP A 41 7.61 6.18 1.00
C ASP A 41 7.13 6.45 2.42
N ASN A 42 5.82 6.59 2.63
CA ASN A 42 5.25 6.68 3.97
C ASN A 42 5.57 5.45 4.84
N THR A 43 5.62 4.25 4.25
CA THR A 43 5.96 3.03 5.01
C THR A 43 7.43 3.01 5.39
N ARG A 44 8.33 3.48 4.52
CA ARG A 44 9.77 3.63 4.83
C ARG A 44 9.99 4.66 5.92
N GLU A 45 9.35 5.83 5.83
CA GLU A 45 9.43 6.90 6.83
C GLU A 45 8.90 6.44 8.21
N ALA A 46 7.79 5.71 8.22
CA ALA A 46 7.24 5.11 9.44
C ALA A 46 7.99 3.83 9.88
N GLN A 47 9.10 3.48 9.24
CA GLN A 47 9.92 2.30 9.58
C GLN A 47 9.11 1.00 9.65
N ARG A 48 8.13 0.83 8.76
CA ARG A 48 7.33 -0.40 8.70
C ARG A 48 8.19 -1.55 8.20
N GLU A 49 7.97 -2.75 8.75
CA GLU A 49 8.63 -4.00 8.37
C GLU A 49 8.12 -4.51 7.01
N SER A 50 6.82 -4.36 6.77
CA SER A 50 6.21 -4.76 5.50
C SER A 50 5.05 -3.86 5.12
N ILE A 51 4.76 -3.84 3.82
CA ILE A 51 3.52 -3.35 3.25
C ILE A 51 2.90 -4.48 2.43
N SER A 52 1.61 -4.74 2.60
CA SER A 52 0.89 -5.76 1.84
C SER A 52 -0.44 -5.26 1.34
N LEU A 53 -0.94 -5.90 0.27
CA LEU A 53 -2.26 -5.69 -0.29
C LEU A 53 -2.76 -7.00 -0.88
N THR A 54 -4.08 -7.13 -0.99
CA THR A 54 -4.71 -8.21 -1.72
C THR A 54 -5.17 -7.69 -3.08
N SER A 55 -4.90 -8.44 -4.15
CA SER A 55 -5.38 -8.08 -5.49
C SER A 55 -5.89 -9.27 -6.27
N LEU A 56 -6.74 -8.98 -7.24
CA LEU A 56 -7.15 -9.95 -8.26
C LEU A 56 -5.93 -10.29 -9.14
N GLU A 57 -5.86 -11.55 -9.58
CA GLU A 57 -4.74 -12.06 -10.37
C GLU A 57 -4.46 -11.23 -11.63
N LYS A 58 -5.52 -10.75 -12.30
CA LYS A 58 -5.43 -9.88 -13.49
C LYS A 58 -4.64 -8.58 -13.26
N ASN A 59 -4.51 -8.14 -12.01
CA ASN A 59 -3.78 -6.92 -11.66
C ASN A 59 -2.32 -7.21 -11.28
N LEU A 60 -1.89 -8.46 -11.15
CA LEU A 60 -0.51 -8.81 -10.78
C LEU A 60 0.55 -8.19 -11.70
N PRO A 61 0.37 -8.09 -13.04
CA PRO A 61 1.36 -7.46 -13.90
C PRO A 61 1.68 -6.01 -13.50
N PHE A 62 0.69 -5.27 -13.00
CA PHE A 62 0.89 -3.90 -12.54
C PHE A 62 1.75 -3.82 -11.27
N TYR A 63 1.59 -4.77 -10.34
CA TYR A 63 2.33 -4.76 -9.06
C TYR A 63 3.72 -5.42 -9.14
N LYS A 64 3.92 -6.39 -10.05
CA LYS A 64 5.20 -7.13 -10.17
C LYS A 64 6.24 -6.44 -11.05
N ASN A 65 5.82 -5.70 -12.06
CA ASN A 65 6.71 -5.12 -13.07
C ASN A 65 7.15 -3.70 -12.70
N ARG A 66 7.29 -3.43 -11.41
CA ARG A 66 7.62 -2.11 -10.88
C ARG A 66 8.96 -2.13 -10.15
#